data_AF-A0A970HLZ0-F1
#
_entry.id   AF-A0A970HLZ0-F1
#
_cell.length_a   1.000
_cell.length_b   1.000
_cell.length_c   1.000
_cell.angle_alpha   90.00
_cell.angle_beta   90.00
_cell.angle_gamma   90.00
#
_symmetry.space_group_name_H-M   'P 1'
#
loop_
_entity.id
_entity.type
_entity.pdbx_description
1 polymer ?
#
loop_
_entity_poly.entity_id
_entity_poly.type
_entity_poly.pdbx_seq_one_letter_code
_entity_poly.pdbx_strand_id
1 'polypeptide(L)'
;MIKWLNQGKWERPHDKMAVYTEILPGQKWGIRVLLFAHTARVEAIDGPKCSWYKPGPRLSTEVRLSRWEKLRGVKFEDKLRRAVEEKRAVAREENEKLALRERMYGSEDLSGSGSTAG
;
A
#
# COMPACT_ATOMS: atom_id res chain seq x y z
N MET A 1 12.83 -8.62 -10.82
CA MET A 1 11.61 -8.31 -10.04
C MET A 1 11.40 -9.41 -9.01
N ILE A 2 10.72 -9.12 -7.88
CA ILE A 2 10.58 -10.06 -6.76
C ILE A 2 9.46 -11.06 -7.06
N LYS A 3 9.78 -12.36 -7.12
CA LYS A 3 8.88 -13.40 -7.65
C LYS A 3 7.59 -13.60 -6.83
N TRP A 4 7.64 -13.37 -5.51
CA TRP A 4 6.47 -13.56 -4.62
C TRP A 4 5.55 -12.33 -4.56
N LEU A 5 5.90 -11.23 -5.22
CA LEU A 5 5.03 -10.08 -5.45
C LEU A 5 4.44 -10.19 -6.86
N ASN A 6 3.39 -11.01 -6.98
CA ASN A 6 2.83 -11.47 -8.26
C ASN A 6 1.31 -11.25 -8.42
N GLN A 7 0.65 -10.61 -7.46
CA GLN A 7 -0.79 -10.32 -7.51
C GLN A 7 -1.11 -8.91 -8.02
N GLY A 8 -0.07 -8.16 -8.38
CA GLY A 8 -0.14 -6.76 -8.78
C GLY A 8 0.75 -6.45 -9.99
N LYS A 9 0.95 -5.16 -10.24
CA LYS A 9 1.72 -4.66 -11.39
C LYS A 9 3.04 -4.09 -10.93
N TRP A 10 4.09 -4.40 -11.68
CA TRP A 10 5.39 -3.75 -11.58
C TRP A 10 5.52 -2.62 -12.60
N GLU A 11 6.10 -1.51 -12.17
CA GLU A 11 6.44 -0.36 -12.98
C GLU A 11 7.87 0.06 -12.66
N ARG A 12 8.62 0.50 -13.68
CA ARG A 12 9.99 0.98 -13.54
C ARG A 12 10.09 2.44 -13.97
N PRO A 13 9.66 3.38 -13.11
CA PRO A 13 9.64 4.80 -13.47
C PRO A 13 11.03 5.44 -13.58
N HIS A 14 12.06 4.88 -12.92
CA HIS A 14 13.45 5.34 -13.01
C HIS A 14 14.40 4.15 -12.91
N ASP A 15 15.63 4.27 -13.42
CA ASP A 15 16.56 3.14 -13.47
C ASP A 15 16.91 2.53 -12.10
N LYS A 16 16.88 3.38 -11.06
CA LYS A 16 17.20 3.05 -9.66
C LYS A 16 15.96 2.81 -8.79
N MET A 17 14.77 2.77 -9.40
CA MET A 17 13.51 2.62 -8.68
C MET A 17 12.56 1.66 -9.40
N ALA A 18 11.93 0.77 -8.64
CA ALA A 18 10.82 -0.03 -9.12
C ALA A 18 9.63 0.16 -8.16
N VAL A 19 8.43 0.26 -8.72
CA VAL A 19 7.19 0.38 -7.98
C VAL A 19 6.35 -0.85 -8.27
N TYR A 20 5.93 -1.55 -7.22
CA TYR A 20 4.93 -2.59 -7.31
C TYR A 20 3.64 -2.09 -6.67
N THR A 21 2.52 -2.26 -7.35
CA THR A 21 1.20 -1.90 -6.85
C THR A 21 0.28 -3.10 -6.90
N GLU A 22 -0.34 -3.43 -5.77
CA GLU A 22 -1.26 -4.55 -5.63
C GLU A 22 -2.54 -4.07 -4.97
N ILE A 23 -3.60 -4.01 -5.77
CA ILE A 23 -4.97 -3.76 -5.32
C ILE A 23 -5.80 -4.87 -5.96
N LEU A 24 -6.41 -5.73 -5.15
CA LEU A 24 -7.16 -6.87 -5.64
C LEU A 24 -8.51 -6.43 -6.24
N PRO A 25 -9.10 -7.20 -7.17
CA PRO A 25 -10.42 -6.90 -7.71
C PRO A 25 -11.48 -6.73 -6.61
N GLY A 26 -12.31 -5.70 -6.71
CA GLY A 26 -13.34 -5.37 -5.72
C GLY A 26 -12.81 -4.77 -4.42
N GLN A 27 -11.48 -4.58 -4.28
CA GLN A 27 -10.90 -3.88 -3.15
C GLN A 27 -10.52 -2.45 -3.53
N LYS A 28 -10.68 -1.54 -2.57
CA LYS A 28 -10.24 -0.15 -2.72
C LYS A 28 -8.83 0.04 -2.17
N TRP A 29 -8.57 -0.59 -1.02
CA TRP A 29 -7.27 -0.58 -0.37
C TRP A 29 -6.39 -1.72 -0.86
N GLY A 30 -5.10 -1.43 -0.98
CA GLY A 30 -4.07 -2.40 -1.34
C GLY A 30 -2.71 -1.99 -0.81
N ILE A 31 -1.64 -2.44 -1.47
CA ILE A 31 -0.27 -2.08 -1.12
C ILE A 31 0.50 -1.47 -2.28
N ARG A 32 1.50 -0.68 -1.94
CA ARG A 32 2.54 -0.19 -2.84
C ARG A 32 3.91 -0.46 -2.26
N VAL A 33 4.78 -1.11 -3.03
CA VAL A 33 6.18 -1.34 -2.68
C VAL A 33 7.05 -0.49 -3.58
N LEU A 34 7.75 0.49 -2.99
CA LEU A 34 8.78 1.25 -3.66
C LEU A 34 10.13 0.62 -3.34
N LEU A 35 10.79 0.04 -4.34
CA LEU A 35 12.15 -0.46 -4.23
C LEU A 35 13.13 0.62 -4.67
N PHE A 36 14.07 0.96 -3.81
CA PHE A 36 15.23 1.80 -4.10
C PHE A 36 16.50 0.93 -4.10
N ALA A 37 17.64 1.52 -4.49
CA ALA A 37 18.91 0.79 -4.58
C ALA A 37 19.32 0.06 -3.28
N HIS A 38 18.98 0.60 -2.11
CA HIS A 38 19.43 0.06 -0.81
C HIS A 38 18.33 -0.06 0.25
N THR A 39 17.11 0.35 -0.10
CA THR A 39 15.96 0.39 0.82
C THR A 39 14.71 0.02 0.05
N ALA A 40 13.65 -0.30 0.77
CA ALA A 40 12.31 -0.31 0.23
C ALA A 40 11.37 0.48 1.14
N ARG A 41 10.26 0.92 0.59
CA ARG A 41 9.13 1.43 1.36
C ARG A 41 7.91 0.61 0.99
N VAL A 42 7.18 0.15 1.99
CA VAL A 42 5.92 -0.57 1.82
C VAL A 42 4.81 0.28 2.40
N GLU A 43 3.81 0.56 1.57
CA GLU A 43 2.68 1.41 1.93
C GLU A 43 1.39 0.61 1.76
N ALA A 44 0.48 0.71 2.74
CA ALA A 44 -0.94 0.47 2.48
C ALA A 44 -1.48 1.73 1.79
N ILE A 45 -2.29 1.57 0.75
CA ILE A 45 -2.76 2.67 -0.12
C ILE A 45 -4.27 2.59 -0.35
N ASP A 46 -4.95 3.74 -0.36
CA ASP A 46 -6.35 3.87 -0.82
C ASP A 46 -6.33 4.22 -2.32
N GLY A 47 -6.42 3.20 -3.17
CA GLY A 47 -6.37 3.36 -4.62
C GLY A 47 -4.98 3.65 -5.21
N PRO A 48 -4.85 3.59 -6.55
CA PRO A 48 -3.56 3.66 -7.24
C PRO A 48 -2.86 5.02 -7.14
N LYS A 49 -3.64 6.12 -7.02
CA LYS A 49 -3.14 7.51 -6.96
C LYS A 49 -2.95 8.03 -5.53
N CYS A 50 -2.96 7.14 -4.52
CA CYS A 50 -2.95 7.47 -3.09
C CYS A 50 -2.07 8.69 -2.73
N SER A 51 -2.68 9.68 -2.08
CA SER A 51 -2.25 11.10 -2.06
C SER A 51 -1.54 11.58 -0.78
N TRP A 52 -1.20 10.68 0.16
CA TRP A 52 -0.59 11.12 1.42
C TRP A 52 0.85 11.58 1.24
N TYR A 53 1.10 12.85 1.55
CA TYR A 53 2.45 13.44 1.53
C TYR A 53 3.39 12.80 2.57
N LYS A 54 2.85 12.32 3.71
CA LYS A 54 3.58 11.59 4.77
C LYS A 54 2.65 10.62 5.53
N PRO A 55 2.41 9.40 5.01
CA PRO A 55 1.61 8.41 5.72
C PRO A 55 2.23 8.05 7.07
N GLY A 56 1.39 7.89 8.10
CA GLY A 56 1.84 7.45 9.43
C GLY A 56 2.34 6.00 9.44
N PRO A 57 2.97 5.53 10.54
CA PRO A 57 3.61 4.21 10.62
C PRO A 57 2.67 3.02 10.32
N ARG A 58 1.38 3.17 10.64
CA ARG A 58 0.35 2.17 10.29
C ARG A 58 0.28 1.96 8.77
N LEU A 59 0.39 3.03 8.01
CA LEU A 59 0.22 3.02 6.56
C LEU A 59 1.55 2.88 5.82
N SER A 60 2.69 3.25 6.40
CA SER A 60 3.98 3.22 5.72
C SER A 60 5.10 2.70 6.59
N THR A 61 5.87 1.77 6.06
CA THR A 61 7.06 1.20 6.71
C THR A 61 8.24 1.27 5.77
N GLU A 62 9.35 1.84 6.23
CA GLU A 62 10.63 1.77 5.53
C GLU A 62 11.38 0.50 5.91
N VAL A 63 11.79 -0.26 4.90
CA VAL A 63 12.58 -1.49 5.01
C VAL A 63 14.02 -1.16 4.67
N ARG A 64 14.86 -1.18 5.70
CA ARG A 64 16.31 -1.03 5.58
C ARG A 64 17.00 -2.06 6.47
N LEU A 65 18.08 -2.66 5.97
CA LEU A 65 18.94 -3.52 6.79
C LEU A 65 19.98 -2.68 7.55
N SER A 66 19.99 -2.80 8.87
CA SER A 66 21.06 -2.28 9.71
C SER A 66 22.31 -3.17 9.67
N ARG A 67 23.46 -2.61 10.07
CA ARG A 67 24.73 -3.36 10.14
C ARG A 67 24.64 -4.56 11.09
N TRP A 68 23.92 -4.42 12.20
CA TRP A 68 23.71 -5.49 13.18
C TRP A 68 22.80 -6.60 12.66
N GLU A 69 21.74 -6.25 11.93
CA GLU A 69 20.86 -7.23 11.29
C GLU A 69 21.62 -8.08 10.27
N LYS A 70 22.51 -7.46 9.49
CA LYS A 70 23.40 -8.19 8.57
C LYS A 70 24.32 -9.16 9.30
N LEU A 71 24.92 -8.75 10.42
CA LEU A 71 25.78 -9.61 11.24
C LEU A 71 25.02 -10.82 11.82
N ARG A 72 23.73 -10.65 12.13
CA ARG A 72 22.83 -11.72 12.59
C ARG A 72 22.23 -12.58 11.46
N GLY A 73 22.65 -12.35 10.20
CA GLY A 73 22.15 -13.12 9.05
C GLY A 73 20.72 -12.76 8.60
N VAL A 74 20.15 -11.64 9.07
CA VAL A 74 18.81 -11.20 8.66
C VAL A 74 18.85 -10.76 7.19
N LYS A 75 17.99 -11.34 6.36
CA LYS A 75 17.91 -11.00 4.93
C LYS A 75 16.95 -9.83 4.69
N PHE A 76 17.28 -9.01 3.70
CA PHE A 76 16.43 -7.91 3.27
C PHE A 76 15.07 -8.41 2.81
N GLU A 77 15.07 -9.53 2.07
CA GLU A 77 13.86 -10.14 1.55
C GLU A 77 12.89 -10.56 2.65
N ASP A 78 13.38 -11.16 3.74
CA ASP A 78 12.54 -11.59 4.87
C ASP A 78 11.90 -10.38 5.56
N LYS A 79 12.68 -9.31 5.75
CA LYS A 79 12.18 -8.05 6.33
C LYS A 79 11.15 -7.38 5.43
N LEU A 80 11.38 -7.41 4.11
CA LEU A 80 10.45 -6.89 3.11
C LEU A 80 9.15 -7.71 3.11
N ARG A 81 9.25 -9.04 3.15
CA ARG A 81 8.09 -9.94 3.18
C ARG A 81 7.21 -9.67 4.39
N ARG A 82 7.81 -9.54 5.57
CA ARG A 82 7.10 -9.18 6.81
C ARG A 82 6.40 -7.82 6.68
N ALA A 83 7.07 -6.80 6.16
CA ALA A 83 6.46 -5.48 5.96
C ALA A 83 5.30 -5.52 4.95
N VAL A 84 5.43 -6.32 3.89
CA VAL A 84 4.34 -6.54 2.92
C VAL A 84 3.15 -7.23 3.55
N GLU A 85 3.36 -8.29 4.33
CA GLU A 85 2.28 -8.99 5.03
C GLU A 85 1.56 -8.08 6.03
N GLU A 86 2.31 -7.26 6.77
CA GLU A 86 1.76 -6.26 7.69
C GLU A 86 0.87 -5.25 6.94
N LYS A 87 1.35 -4.68 5.81
CA LYS A 87 0.55 -3.70 5.05
C LYS A 87 -0.62 -4.33 4.30
N ARG A 88 -0.52 -5.60 3.89
CA ARG A 88 -1.68 -6.37 3.39
C ARG A 88 -2.73 -6.54 4.49
N ALA A 89 -2.33 -6.78 5.74
CA ALA A 89 -3.28 -6.86 6.86
C ALA A 89 -3.99 -5.52 7.08
N VAL A 90 -3.25 -4.41 7.07
CA VAL A 90 -3.85 -3.07 7.16
C VAL A 90 -4.83 -2.82 6.00
N ALA A 91 -4.46 -3.15 4.76
CA ALA A 91 -5.35 -3.00 3.61
C ALA A 91 -6.64 -3.84 3.75
N ARG A 92 -6.56 -5.07 4.28
CA ARG A 92 -7.76 -5.88 4.56
C ARG A 92 -8.65 -5.23 5.62
N GLU A 93 -8.09 -4.79 6.73
CA GLU A 93 -8.84 -4.11 7.79
C GLU A 93 -9.55 -2.86 7.27
N GLU A 94 -8.90 -2.05 6.44
CA GLU A 94 -9.52 -0.84 5.88
C GLU A 94 -10.60 -1.16 4.83
N ASN A 95 -10.42 -2.21 4.02
CA ASN A 95 -11.47 -2.70 3.12
C ASN A 95 -12.69 -3.24 3.90
N GLU A 96 -12.48 -3.96 5.01
CA GLU A 96 -13.56 -4.46 5.86
C GLU A 96 -14.35 -3.32 6.51
N LYS A 97 -13.66 -2.29 7.02
CA LYS A 97 -14.30 -1.07 7.54
C LYS A 97 -15.10 -0.35 6.47
N LEU A 98 -14.55 -0.24 5.25
CA LEU A 98 -15.24 0.38 4.13
C LEU A 98 -16.51 -0.39 3.77
N ALA A 99 -16.43 -1.71 3.63
CA ALA A 99 -17.58 -2.55 3.33
C ALA A 99 -18.65 -2.50 4.43
N LEU A 100 -18.25 -2.45 5.70
CA LEU A 100 -19.19 -2.29 6.82
C LEU A 100 -19.88 -0.92 6.78
N ARG A 101 -19.12 0.15 6.49
CA ARG A 101 -19.67 1.50 6.33
C ARG A 101 -20.69 1.56 5.19
N GLU A 102 -20.37 0.99 4.04
CA GLU A 102 -21.27 0.90 2.88
C GLU A 102 -22.54 0.12 3.21
N ARG A 103 -22.44 -0.97 3.98
CA ARG A 103 -23.62 -1.72 4.45
C ARG A 103 -24.50 -0.94 5.41
N MET A 104 -23.91 -0.15 6.31
CA MET A 104 -24.67 0.58 7.35
C MET A 104 -25.33 1.85 6.82
N TYR A 105 -24.63 2.61 5.97
CA TYR A 105 -25.07 3.94 5.55
C TYR A 105 -25.52 4.01 4.09
N GLY A 106 -25.40 2.91 3.33
CA GLY A 106 -25.55 2.94 1.88
C GLY A 106 -24.38 3.66 1.21
N SER A 107 -24.23 3.44 -0.09
CA SER A 107 -23.31 4.20 -0.94
C SER A 107 -23.89 5.60 -1.16
N GLU A 108 -23.67 6.54 -0.24
CA GLU A 108 -24.06 7.93 -0.45
C GLU A 108 -23.31 8.49 -1.66
N ASP A 109 -24.06 8.71 -2.73
CA ASP A 109 -23.67 9.43 -3.93
C ASP A 109 -23.12 10.81 -3.53
N LEU A 110 -21.80 10.95 -3.52
CA LEU A 110 -21.13 12.24 -3.61
C LEU A 110 -21.27 12.78 -5.05
N SER A 111 -22.50 12.98 -5.50
CA SER A 111 -22.83 13.83 -6.65
C SER A 111 -23.48 15.10 -6.11
N GLY A 112 -22.65 16.09 -5.76
CA GLY A 112 -23.15 17.45 -5.63
C GLY A 112 -23.53 18.00 -7.01
N SER A 113 -24.73 18.57 -7.15
CA SER A 113 -24.98 19.71 -8.05
C SER A 113 -26.32 20.35 -7.69
N GLY A 114 -26.30 21.66 -7.48
CA GLY A 114 -27.34 22.41 -6.80
C GLY A 114 -28.56 22.79 -7.64
N SER A 115 -29.52 23.38 -6.93
CA SER A 115 -30.52 24.29 -7.49
C SER A 115 -30.94 25.23 -6.37
N THR A 116 -30.27 26.38 -6.31
CA THR A 116 -30.74 27.55 -5.57
C THR A 116 -31.57 28.44 -6.49
N ALA A 117 -32.72 28.86 -5.95
CA ALA A 117 -33.51 30.06 -6.23
C ALA A 117 -34.38 30.11 -7.50
N GLY A 118 -35.69 30.10 -7.26
CA GLY A 118 -36.66 30.96 -7.96
C GLY A 118 -36.91 32.22 -7.14
#